data_AF-A0A2T4UF87-F1
#
_entry.id   AF-A0A2T4UF87-F1
#
_cell.length_a   1.000
_cell.length_b   1.000
_cell.length_c   1.000
_cell.angle_alpha   90.00
_cell.angle_beta   90.00
_cell.angle_gamma   90.00
#
_symmetry.space_group_name_H-M   'P 1'
#
loop_
_entity.id
_entity.type
_entity.pdbx_description
1 polymer ?
#
loop_
_entity_poly.entity_id
_entity_poly.type
_entity_poly.pdbx_seq_one_letter_code
_entity_poly.pdbx_strand_id
1 'polypeptide(L)'
;MHRKAGGFRAPEGWAPTLATPHSVERSPKKRPVPSPVRGVAMESFTTGTIAGDGTFRCEKCGAVGPLARSADVPACPECGSTQVSRTSLFGERLRQDAGGDDQRERELLVAAAVEHAPTPGTYLAFRDGDDVRVVTLDAEHVKIGRSLTADVRFDDPTVSRRHALLVRQDEGVRVVDDRSMNGVFVNGERVEWRVLRHGDELVVGRHRLMFVDTAVHAASGAAAARAGSA
;
A
#
# COMPACT_ATOMS: atom_id res chain seq x y z
N MET A 1 -14.01 62.80 10.47
CA MET A 1 -15.13 63.00 11.43
C MET A 1 -16.12 61.88 11.20
N HIS A 2 -16.63 61.06 12.11
CA HIS A 2 -16.45 60.84 13.54
C HIS A 2 -17.02 59.43 13.81
N ARG A 3 -16.48 58.74 14.81
CA ARG A 3 -16.91 57.42 15.28
C ARG A 3 -18.40 57.42 15.68
N LYS A 4 -19.11 56.31 15.48
CA LYS A 4 -20.19 55.91 16.39
C LYS A 4 -20.08 54.43 16.72
N ALA A 5 -19.71 54.19 17.97
CA ALA A 5 -19.87 52.92 18.66
C ALA A 5 -21.37 52.66 18.88
N GLY A 6 -21.84 51.49 18.45
CA GLY A 6 -23.14 50.95 18.79
C GLY A 6 -22.94 49.82 19.79
N GLY A 7 -23.27 50.08 21.06
CA GLY A 7 -23.22 49.08 22.12
C GLY A 7 -24.32 48.04 21.94
N PHE A 8 -23.96 46.77 22.15
CA PHE A 8 -24.92 45.69 22.32
C PHE A 8 -24.98 45.29 23.79
N ARG A 9 -26.17 45.44 24.37
CA ARG A 9 -26.55 45.01 25.72
C ARG A 9 -26.52 43.49 25.81
N ALA A 10 -25.93 42.97 26.88
CA ALA A 10 -26.12 41.59 27.31
C ALA A 10 -27.51 41.46 28.00
N PRO A 11 -28.25 40.35 27.79
CA PRO A 11 -29.37 40.01 28.64
C PRO A 11 -28.90 39.29 29.91
N GLU A 12 -29.48 39.74 31.01
CA GLU A 12 -29.37 39.22 32.37
C GLU A 12 -30.14 37.89 32.50
N GLY A 13 -29.64 36.98 33.31
CA GLY A 13 -30.46 35.88 33.86
C GLY A 13 -29.82 34.49 33.79
N TRP A 14 -28.92 34.18 34.72
CA TRP A 14 -28.74 32.80 35.20
C TRP A 14 -28.08 32.84 36.59
N ALA A 15 -28.82 32.41 37.60
CA ALA A 15 -28.32 32.26 38.97
C ALA A 15 -27.50 30.96 39.11
N PRO A 16 -26.44 30.93 39.95
CA PRO A 16 -25.63 29.73 40.15
C PRO A 16 -26.30 28.80 41.17
N THR A 17 -26.67 27.59 40.74
CA THR A 17 -27.07 26.51 41.66
C THR A 17 -25.84 25.72 42.08
N LEU A 18 -25.71 25.60 43.40
CA LEU A 18 -24.63 24.92 44.12
C LEU A 18 -24.52 23.43 43.76
N ALA A 19 -23.28 22.97 43.85
CA ALA A 19 -22.82 21.63 43.56
C ALA A 19 -23.42 20.53 44.48
N THR A 20 -23.63 19.36 43.88
CA THR A 20 -23.60 18.07 44.59
C THR A 20 -22.81 17.07 43.74
N PRO A 21 -21.87 16.30 44.31
CA PRO A 21 -21.00 15.40 43.56
C PRO A 21 -21.60 13.99 43.50
N HIS A 22 -21.80 13.43 42.31
CA HIS A 22 -22.08 12.00 42.18
C HIS A 22 -21.36 11.36 40.99
N SER A 23 -20.41 10.49 41.37
CA SER A 23 -20.02 9.24 40.70
C SER A 23 -19.44 9.31 39.29
N VAL A 24 -18.12 9.48 39.23
CA VAL A 24 -17.30 9.07 38.08
C VAL A 24 -17.31 7.54 38.00
N GLU A 25 -17.95 7.01 36.96
CA GLU A 25 -17.86 5.60 36.57
C GLU A 25 -16.41 5.23 36.23
N ARG A 26 -15.99 4.08 36.76
CA ARG A 26 -14.62 3.58 36.76
C ARG A 26 -14.15 3.25 35.34
N SER A 27 -13.03 3.85 34.95
CA SER A 27 -12.24 3.44 33.78
C SER A 27 -11.89 1.94 33.82
N PRO A 28 -11.84 1.27 32.67
CA PRO A 28 -11.40 -0.12 32.60
C PRO A 28 -9.94 -0.24 33.07
N LYS A 29 -9.71 -1.26 33.90
CA LYS A 29 -8.44 -1.56 34.59
C LYS A 29 -7.26 -1.54 33.60
N LYS A 30 -6.32 -0.61 33.82
CA LYS A 30 -5.00 -0.62 33.18
C LYS A 30 -4.32 -1.96 33.48
N ARG A 31 -3.88 -2.66 32.43
CA ARG A 31 -3.00 -3.83 32.55
C ARG A 31 -1.71 -3.39 33.28
N PRO A 32 -1.16 -4.19 34.20
CA PRO A 32 0.06 -3.83 34.90
C PRO A 32 1.23 -3.73 33.93
N VAL A 33 1.95 -2.61 34.00
CA VAL A 33 3.22 -2.41 33.30
C VAL A 33 4.28 -3.23 34.06
N PRO A 34 5.08 -4.09 33.40
CA PRO A 34 6.13 -4.83 34.09
C PRO A 34 7.19 -3.87 34.62
N SER A 35 7.56 -4.05 35.90
CA SER A 35 8.63 -3.31 36.57
C SER A 35 9.97 -3.46 35.84
N PRO A 36 10.83 -2.42 35.85
CA PRO A 36 12.15 -2.51 35.23
C PRO A 36 13.03 -3.50 36.00
N VAL A 37 13.55 -4.49 35.28
CA VAL A 37 14.56 -5.43 35.78
C VAL A 37 15.84 -4.65 36.07
N ARG A 38 16.33 -4.75 37.32
CA ARG A 38 17.62 -4.19 37.73
C ARG A 38 18.77 -4.96 37.08
N GLY A 39 19.72 -4.22 36.52
CA GLY A 39 21.10 -4.66 36.36
C GLY A 39 21.48 -5.24 35.01
N VAL A 40 21.58 -4.38 33.99
CA VAL A 40 22.56 -4.55 32.90
C VAL A 40 23.27 -3.21 32.74
N ALA A 41 24.60 -3.27 32.66
CA ALA A 41 25.46 -2.10 32.53
C ALA A 41 24.97 -1.19 31.40
N MET A 42 24.79 0.09 31.73
CA MET A 42 24.40 1.14 30.79
C MET A 42 25.63 1.52 29.98
N GLU A 43 25.95 0.73 28.97
CA GLU A 43 26.78 1.22 27.88
C GLU A 43 25.96 2.29 27.15
N SER A 44 26.53 3.48 27.06
CA SER A 44 25.96 4.63 26.39
C SER A 44 25.72 4.28 24.92
N PHE A 45 24.52 3.82 24.59
CA PHE A 45 24.06 3.75 23.21
C PHE A 45 23.93 5.18 22.72
N THR A 46 24.88 5.58 21.87
CA THR A 46 24.80 6.78 21.06
C THR A 46 23.40 6.84 20.45
N THR A 47 22.66 7.87 20.80
CA THR A 47 21.36 8.19 20.22
C THR A 47 21.60 8.63 18.77
N GLY A 48 21.86 7.65 17.93
CA GLY A 48 21.79 7.75 16.48
C GLY A 48 20.83 6.63 16.07
N THR A 49 19.56 6.97 15.91
CA THR A 49 18.66 6.16 15.07
C THR A 49 19.30 6.19 13.69
N ILE A 50 20.10 5.18 13.38
CA ILE A 50 20.69 5.06 12.05
C ILE A 50 19.51 4.86 11.10
N ALA A 51 19.37 5.79 10.16
CA ALA A 51 18.34 5.73 9.14
C ALA A 51 18.46 4.39 8.38
N GLY A 52 17.49 3.48 8.56
CA GLY A 52 17.47 2.19 7.86
C GLY A 52 16.93 1.01 8.67
N ASP A 53 16.96 1.10 9.99
CA ASP A 53 16.49 0.02 10.88
C ASP A 53 14.98 0.19 11.10
N GLY A 54 14.18 -0.21 10.11
CA GLY A 54 12.71 -0.11 10.19
C GLY A 54 12.11 -0.96 11.33
N THR A 55 10.80 -0.87 11.52
CA THR A 55 10.05 -1.82 12.36
C THR A 55 9.36 -2.88 11.50
N PHE A 56 9.13 -4.08 12.02
CA PHE A 56 8.32 -5.13 11.40
C PHE A 56 7.01 -5.31 12.17
N ARG A 57 5.97 -5.80 11.49
CA ARG A 57 4.69 -6.29 12.02
C ARG A 57 4.57 -7.77 11.68
N CYS A 58 4.22 -8.61 12.66
CA CYS A 58 3.88 -9.99 12.41
C CYS A 58 2.46 -10.12 11.82
N GLU A 59 2.33 -10.85 10.72
CA GLU A 59 1.03 -11.05 10.05
C GLU A 59 0.13 -12.04 10.79
N LYS A 60 0.72 -12.90 11.64
CA LYS A 60 -0.02 -13.91 12.43
C LYS A 60 -0.59 -13.37 13.74
N CYS A 61 0.20 -12.61 14.51
CA CYS A 61 -0.18 -12.14 15.85
C CYS A 61 -0.24 -10.62 16.00
N GLY A 62 0.18 -9.85 14.99
CA GLY A 62 0.14 -8.39 15.01
C GLY A 62 1.28 -7.71 15.75
N ALA A 63 2.18 -8.46 16.42
CA ALA A 63 3.32 -7.93 17.15
C ALA A 63 4.20 -7.01 16.29
N VAL A 64 4.67 -5.89 16.86
CA VAL A 64 5.56 -4.94 16.19
C VAL A 64 6.92 -4.92 16.88
N GLY A 65 8.01 -5.01 16.10
CA GLY A 65 9.37 -5.06 16.64
C GLY A 65 10.42 -4.41 15.73
N PRO A 66 11.67 -4.24 16.19
CA PRO A 66 12.75 -3.69 15.37
C PRO A 66 13.23 -4.70 14.31
N LEU A 67 13.55 -4.24 13.10
CA LEU A 67 14.28 -5.07 12.12
C LEU A 67 15.77 -5.05 12.42
N ALA A 68 16.36 -6.24 12.48
CA ALA A 68 17.81 -6.40 12.53
C ALA A 68 18.45 -5.94 11.21
N ARG A 69 19.70 -5.47 11.27
CA ARG A 69 20.46 -4.90 10.14
C ARG A 69 20.83 -5.90 9.05
N SER A 70 20.94 -7.18 9.40
CA SER A 70 21.23 -8.28 8.48
C SER A 70 19.91 -8.79 7.92
N ALA A 71 19.84 -8.91 6.59
CA ALA A 71 18.64 -9.09 5.78
C ALA A 71 17.88 -10.43 5.95
N ASP A 72 17.91 -11.04 7.13
CA ASP A 72 17.13 -12.23 7.46
C ASP A 72 15.89 -11.80 8.23
N VAL A 73 14.72 -12.14 7.68
CA VAL A 73 13.41 -11.88 8.28
C VAL A 73 13.33 -12.62 9.62
N PRO A 74 13.36 -11.93 10.78
CA PRO A 74 13.37 -12.62 12.05
C PRO A 74 12.03 -13.31 12.29
N ALA A 75 12.05 -14.55 12.78
CA ALA A 75 10.83 -15.17 13.30
C ALA A 75 10.25 -14.27 14.40
N CYS A 76 8.93 -14.11 14.39
CA CYS A 76 8.24 -13.27 15.35
C CYS A 76 8.55 -13.74 16.79
N PRO A 77 9.08 -12.88 17.66
CA PRO A 77 9.47 -13.27 19.02
C PRO A 77 8.26 -13.65 19.90
N GLU A 78 7.04 -13.22 19.54
CA GLU A 78 5.83 -13.53 20.30
C GLU A 78 5.17 -14.86 19.88
N CYS A 79 5.24 -15.25 18.60
CA CYS A 79 4.49 -16.41 18.10
C CYS A 79 5.27 -17.37 17.20
N GLY A 80 6.56 -17.10 16.96
CA GLY A 80 7.45 -17.89 16.12
C GLY A 80 7.18 -17.82 14.61
N SER A 81 6.20 -17.02 14.16
CA SER A 81 5.87 -16.91 12.73
C SER A 81 7.00 -16.26 11.94
N THR A 82 7.37 -16.84 10.81
CA THR A 82 8.27 -16.22 9.82
C THR A 82 7.55 -15.23 8.90
N GLN A 83 6.22 -15.15 8.97
CA GLN A 83 5.42 -14.17 8.25
C GLN A 83 5.45 -12.83 9.01
N VAL A 84 6.49 -12.05 8.75
CA VAL A 84 6.62 -10.69 9.26
C VAL A 84 6.89 -9.72 8.11
N SER A 85 6.27 -8.54 8.17
CA SER A 85 6.29 -7.50 7.14
C SER A 85 6.86 -6.21 7.73
N ARG A 86 7.59 -5.38 6.98
CA ARG A 86 8.00 -4.07 7.50
C ARG A 86 6.77 -3.23 7.83
N THR A 87 6.73 -2.60 9.01
CA THR A 87 5.72 -1.62 9.37
C THR A 87 5.99 -0.36 8.55
N SER A 88 5.22 -0.20 7.48
CA SER A 88 5.18 1.06 6.76
C SER A 88 4.14 1.96 7.40
N LEU A 89 4.48 3.24 7.60
CA LEU A 89 3.53 4.29 7.99
C LEU A 89 2.36 4.41 6.99
N PHE A 90 2.53 3.88 5.77
CA PHE A 90 1.53 3.88 4.71
C PHE A 90 0.80 2.53 4.57
N GLY A 91 1.37 1.42 5.05
CA GLY A 91 0.94 0.06 4.70
C GLY A 91 -0.49 -0.31 5.13
N GLU A 92 -0.99 0.25 6.24
CA GLU A 92 -2.34 -0.06 6.73
C GLU A 92 -3.44 0.75 6.00
N ARG A 93 -3.11 1.96 5.53
CA ARG A 93 -4.03 2.81 4.75
C ARG A 93 -4.06 2.47 3.27
N LEU A 94 -2.92 2.06 2.69
CA LEU A 94 -2.84 1.60 1.30
C LEU A 94 -3.76 0.39 1.01
N ARG A 95 -4.05 -0.44 2.01
CA ARG A 95 -4.99 -1.57 1.90
C ARG A 95 -6.45 -1.14 1.90
N GLN A 96 -6.77 0.02 2.47
CA GLN A 96 -8.13 0.48 2.74
C GLN A 96 -8.59 1.57 1.75
N ASP A 97 -7.66 2.35 1.22
CA ASP A 97 -7.95 3.43 0.26
C ASP A 97 -8.08 2.92 -1.20
N ALA A 98 -7.82 1.63 -1.44
CA ALA A 98 -8.15 0.92 -2.68
C ALA A 98 -9.64 0.51 -2.74
N GLY A 99 -10.54 1.37 -2.23
CA GLY A 99 -11.95 1.05 -2.03
C GLY A 99 -12.84 2.20 -2.46
N GLY A 100 -12.90 2.45 -3.77
CA GLY A 100 -13.80 3.44 -4.36
C GLY A 100 -13.67 3.52 -5.89
N ASP A 101 -14.58 2.83 -6.59
CA ASP A 101 -14.69 2.63 -8.05
C ASP A 101 -13.64 1.69 -8.71
N ASP A 102 -13.13 0.72 -7.94
CA ASP A 102 -12.17 -0.29 -8.38
C ASP A 102 -12.56 -0.99 -9.69
N GLN A 103 -13.84 -1.34 -9.86
CA GLN A 103 -14.28 -2.07 -11.05
C GLN A 103 -14.21 -1.19 -12.31
N ARG A 104 -14.68 0.05 -12.24
CA ARG A 104 -14.67 0.96 -13.38
C ARG A 104 -13.24 1.39 -13.72
N GLU A 105 -12.39 1.64 -12.72
CA GLU A 105 -10.98 1.92 -12.96
C GLU A 105 -10.31 0.75 -13.69
N ARG A 106 -10.53 -0.48 -13.23
CA ARG A 106 -10.00 -1.68 -13.89
C ARG A 106 -10.50 -1.81 -15.32
N GLU A 107 -11.80 -1.61 -15.54
CA GLU A 107 -12.40 -1.63 -16.88
C GLU A 107 -11.79 -0.56 -17.80
N LEU A 108 -11.61 0.67 -17.30
CA LEU A 108 -10.97 1.76 -18.04
C LEU A 108 -9.52 1.44 -18.40
N LEU A 109 -8.73 0.93 -17.45
CA LEU A 109 -7.34 0.55 -17.69
C LEU A 109 -7.22 -0.58 -18.71
N VAL A 110 -8.08 -1.60 -18.61
CA VAL A 110 -8.10 -2.71 -19.58
C VAL A 110 -8.53 -2.21 -20.95
N ALA A 111 -9.58 -1.40 -21.05
CA ALA A 111 -10.04 -0.83 -22.31
C ALA A 111 -8.94 0.01 -22.98
N ALA A 112 -8.27 0.88 -22.21
CA ALA A 112 -7.15 1.66 -22.72
C ALA A 112 -6.01 0.78 -23.23
N ALA A 113 -5.67 -0.30 -22.52
CA ALA A 113 -4.65 -1.24 -22.96
C ALA A 113 -4.99 -1.89 -24.31
N VAL A 114 -6.25 -2.29 -24.49
CA VAL A 114 -6.73 -2.92 -25.73
C VAL A 114 -6.79 -1.92 -26.88
N GLU A 115 -7.26 -0.70 -26.63
CA GLU A 115 -7.35 0.37 -27.64
C GLU A 115 -5.96 0.83 -28.12
N HIS A 116 -5.01 0.95 -27.20
CA HIS A 116 -3.67 1.47 -27.47
C HIS A 116 -2.65 0.38 -27.80
N ALA A 117 -3.06 -0.90 -27.87
CA ALA A 117 -2.18 -1.99 -28.24
C ALA A 117 -1.92 -1.97 -29.76
N PRO A 118 -0.70 -1.63 -30.22
CA PRO A 118 -0.39 -1.63 -31.66
C PRO A 118 -0.36 -3.04 -32.25
N THR A 119 -0.05 -4.06 -31.44
CA THR A 119 0.09 -5.46 -31.85
C THR A 119 -0.44 -6.42 -30.78
N PRO A 120 -0.76 -7.67 -31.13
CA PRO A 120 -1.01 -8.71 -30.14
C PRO A 120 0.22 -8.89 -29.24
N GLY A 121 0.03 -8.81 -27.92
CA GLY A 121 1.14 -8.82 -26.97
C GLY A 121 0.68 -8.64 -25.53
N THR A 122 1.66 -8.41 -24.65
CA THR A 122 1.43 -8.17 -23.23
C THR A 122 1.72 -6.72 -22.88
N TYR A 123 0.83 -6.14 -22.08
CA TYR A 123 0.82 -4.72 -21.77
C TYR A 123 0.55 -4.50 -20.28
N LEU A 124 1.03 -3.36 -19.78
CA LEU A 124 0.74 -2.86 -18.45
C LEU A 124 0.05 -1.50 -18.58
N ALA A 125 -1.18 -1.40 -18.10
CA ALA A 125 -1.95 -0.16 -18.12
C ALA A 125 -2.15 0.40 -16.71
N PHE A 126 -1.93 1.70 -16.54
CA PHE A 126 -2.04 2.36 -15.23
C PHE A 126 -2.38 3.84 -15.38
N ARG A 127 -2.90 4.44 -14.31
CA ARG A 127 -3.13 5.89 -14.27
C ARG A 127 -1.84 6.65 -14.00
N ASP A 128 -1.63 7.70 -14.79
CA ASP A 128 -0.62 8.72 -14.52
C ASP A 128 -1.29 10.11 -14.53
N GLY A 129 -1.60 10.62 -13.33
CA GLY A 129 -2.46 11.79 -13.19
C GLY A 129 -3.87 11.52 -13.70
N ASP A 130 -4.34 12.34 -14.64
CA ASP A 130 -5.66 12.21 -15.27
C ASP A 130 -5.67 11.31 -16.51
N ASP A 131 -4.48 10.93 -17.00
CA ASP A 131 -4.33 10.09 -18.18
C ASP A 131 -4.13 8.61 -17.83
N VAL A 132 -4.45 7.73 -18.79
CA VAL A 132 -4.07 6.32 -18.73
C VAL A 132 -2.85 6.10 -19.61
N ARG A 133 -1.81 5.49 -19.04
CA ARG A 133 -0.61 5.09 -19.77
C ARG A 133 -0.61 3.58 -19.98
N VAL A 134 -0.17 3.18 -21.16
CA VAL A 134 -0.03 1.79 -21.57
C VAL A 134 1.41 1.55 -21.99
N VAL A 135 2.04 0.56 -21.37
CA VAL A 135 3.44 0.19 -21.61
C VAL A 135 3.48 -1.24 -22.15
N THR A 136 4.18 -1.47 -23.25
CA THR A 136 4.43 -2.81 -23.80
C THR A 136 5.46 -3.55 -22.94
N LEU A 137 5.27 -4.87 -22.78
CA LEU A 137 6.15 -5.74 -22.01
C LEU A 137 6.94 -6.67 -22.96
N ASP A 138 7.64 -6.07 -23.92
CA ASP A 138 8.45 -6.77 -24.93
C ASP A 138 9.90 -7.03 -24.46
N ALA A 139 10.44 -6.13 -23.63
CA ALA A 139 11.75 -6.26 -23.02
C ALA A 139 11.87 -7.48 -22.09
N GLU A 140 13.10 -7.96 -21.89
CA GLU A 140 13.40 -9.08 -20.98
C GLU A 140 13.02 -8.74 -19.52
N HIS A 141 13.26 -7.48 -19.14
CA HIS A 141 13.01 -6.98 -17.80
C HIS A 141 12.46 -5.55 -17.84
N VAL A 142 11.42 -5.26 -17.06
CA VAL A 142 10.82 -3.92 -16.89
C VAL A 142 10.84 -3.55 -15.41
N LYS A 143 11.51 -2.45 -15.07
CA LYS A 143 11.68 -1.96 -13.70
C LYS A 143 10.56 -1.01 -13.32
N ILE A 144 9.92 -1.29 -12.19
CA ILE A 144 8.88 -0.45 -11.60
C ILE A 144 9.42 0.18 -10.30
N GLY A 145 9.30 1.49 -10.17
CA GLY A 145 9.70 2.18 -8.95
C GLY A 145 9.73 3.69 -9.06
N ARG A 146 10.17 4.37 -7.99
CA ARG A 146 10.33 5.83 -7.99
C ARG A 146 11.69 6.33 -8.45
N SER A 147 12.61 5.44 -8.83
CA SER A 147 13.92 5.83 -9.36
C SER A 147 13.77 6.55 -10.70
N LEU A 148 14.71 7.42 -11.06
CA LEU A 148 14.78 8.01 -12.41
C LEU A 148 15.16 6.98 -13.48
N THR A 149 15.71 5.85 -13.04
CA THR A 149 16.14 4.72 -13.88
C THR A 149 15.08 3.63 -14.00
N ALA A 150 13.86 3.86 -13.52
CA ALA A 150 12.76 2.92 -13.64
C ALA A 150 12.06 3.11 -14.99
N ASP A 151 11.71 2.01 -15.65
CA ASP A 151 11.00 2.02 -16.93
C ASP A 151 9.55 2.47 -16.72
N VAL A 152 8.91 1.97 -15.65
CA VAL A 152 7.63 2.45 -15.15
C VAL A 152 7.89 3.23 -13.86
N ARG A 153 7.93 4.56 -14.00
CA ARG A 153 8.27 5.47 -12.91
C ARG A 153 7.02 6.03 -12.22
N PHE A 154 6.98 5.90 -10.90
CA PHE A 154 6.00 6.59 -10.05
C PHE A 154 6.70 7.53 -9.09
N ASP A 155 6.47 8.84 -9.21
CA ASP A 155 7.05 9.83 -8.28
C ASP A 155 6.22 9.91 -7.00
N ASP A 156 6.27 8.83 -6.23
CA ASP A 156 5.42 8.63 -5.07
C ASP A 156 6.21 8.08 -3.86
N PRO A 157 6.04 8.65 -2.66
CA PRO A 157 6.75 8.19 -1.46
C PRO A 157 6.36 6.77 -1.03
N THR A 158 5.17 6.30 -1.39
CA THR A 158 4.69 4.93 -1.14
C THR A 158 5.31 3.92 -2.11
N VAL A 159 5.95 4.39 -3.19
CA VAL A 159 6.70 3.55 -4.11
C VAL A 159 8.19 3.58 -3.73
N SER A 160 8.83 2.42 -3.82
CA SER A 160 10.25 2.26 -3.49
C SER A 160 11.10 2.58 -4.72
N ARG A 161 12.35 3.01 -4.54
CA ARG A 161 13.22 3.38 -5.69
C ARG A 161 13.33 2.24 -6.69
N ARG A 162 13.55 1.05 -6.14
CA ARG A 162 13.40 -0.25 -6.76
C ARG A 162 12.24 -0.91 -6.01
N HIS A 163 11.14 -1.18 -6.69
CA HIS A 163 9.94 -1.68 -6.02
C HIS A 163 9.52 -3.02 -6.59
N ALA A 164 9.38 -3.13 -7.91
CA ALA A 164 9.08 -4.39 -8.56
C ALA A 164 9.88 -4.53 -9.86
N LEU A 165 10.08 -5.77 -10.27
CA LEU A 165 10.62 -6.14 -11.56
C LEU A 165 9.63 -7.04 -12.26
N LEU A 166 9.26 -6.71 -13.49
CA LEU A 166 8.61 -7.65 -14.40
C LEU A 166 9.69 -8.35 -15.20
N VAL A 167 9.65 -9.67 -15.21
CA VAL A 167 10.61 -10.54 -15.89
C VAL A 167 9.85 -11.37 -16.90
N ARG A 168 10.25 -11.28 -18.16
CA ARG A 168 9.67 -12.10 -19.22
C ARG A 168 10.39 -13.44 -19.26
N GLN A 169 9.65 -14.52 -19.11
CA GLN A 169 10.13 -15.90 -19.10
C GLN A 169 9.32 -16.74 -20.10
N ASP A 170 9.75 -17.98 -20.35
CA ASP A 170 9.09 -18.90 -21.29
C ASP A 170 7.62 -19.19 -20.90
N GLU A 171 7.34 -19.19 -19.60
CA GLU A 171 6.01 -19.41 -19.01
C GLU A 171 5.12 -18.16 -18.97
N GLY A 172 5.64 -17.00 -19.38
CA GLY A 172 4.93 -15.72 -19.38
C GLY A 172 5.68 -14.61 -18.65
N VAL A 173 4.94 -13.56 -18.25
CA VAL A 173 5.51 -12.44 -17.49
C VAL A 173 5.36 -12.69 -16.01
N ARG A 174 6.47 -12.63 -15.27
CA ARG A 174 6.51 -12.78 -13.81
C ARG A 174 6.77 -11.45 -13.15
N VAL A 175 5.98 -11.08 -12.15
CA VAL A 175 6.30 -9.98 -11.24
C VAL A 175 7.14 -10.49 -10.07
N VAL A 176 8.13 -9.70 -9.65
CA VAL A 176 9.01 -9.95 -8.50
C VAL A 176 9.11 -8.68 -7.65
N ASP A 177 8.93 -8.80 -6.33
CA ASP A 177 9.17 -7.72 -5.37
C ASP A 177 10.68 -7.47 -5.24
N ASP A 178 11.14 -6.27 -5.63
CA ASP A 178 12.56 -5.88 -5.59
C ASP A 178 12.89 -5.09 -4.32
N ARG A 179 12.69 -5.74 -3.17
CA ARG A 179 12.94 -5.19 -1.83
C ARG A 179 12.13 -3.93 -1.54
N SER A 180 10.87 -3.92 -1.97
CA SER A 180 9.97 -2.81 -1.68
C SER A 180 9.69 -2.67 -0.18
N MET A 181 9.42 -1.43 0.24
CA MET A 181 9.04 -1.14 1.62
C MET A 181 7.59 -1.55 1.92
N ASN A 182 6.69 -1.43 0.94
CA ASN A 182 5.25 -1.67 1.10
C ASN A 182 4.80 -3.05 0.60
N GLY A 183 5.65 -3.77 -0.13
CA GLY A 183 5.28 -4.98 -0.83
C GLY A 183 4.66 -4.72 -2.20
N VAL A 184 4.71 -5.75 -3.03
CA VAL A 184 3.90 -5.86 -4.26
C VAL A 184 2.67 -6.70 -3.95
N PHE A 185 1.51 -6.27 -4.43
CA PHE A 185 0.28 -7.04 -4.32
C PHE A 185 -0.22 -7.41 -5.71
N VAL A 186 -0.75 -8.63 -5.84
CA VAL A 186 -1.42 -9.09 -7.05
C VAL A 186 -2.81 -9.57 -6.66
N ASN A 187 -3.85 -8.95 -7.22
CA ASN A 187 -5.26 -9.21 -6.89
C ASN A 187 -5.52 -9.17 -5.36
N GLY A 188 -4.94 -8.17 -4.68
CA GLY A 188 -5.08 -7.98 -3.23
C GLY A 188 -4.18 -8.85 -2.35
N GLU A 189 -3.46 -9.83 -2.92
CA GLU A 189 -2.56 -10.70 -2.17
C GLU A 189 -1.11 -10.20 -2.27
N ARG A 190 -0.41 -10.07 -1.14
CA ARG A 190 1.01 -9.70 -1.14
C ARG A 190 1.84 -10.86 -1.66
N VAL A 191 2.70 -10.60 -2.64
CA VAL A 191 3.55 -11.62 -3.27
C VAL A 191 5.02 -11.22 -3.24
N GLU A 192 5.89 -12.20 -3.07
CA GLU A 192 7.32 -12.04 -3.38
C GLU A 192 7.56 -12.18 -4.88
N TRP A 193 6.84 -13.10 -5.53
CA TRP A 193 6.79 -13.26 -6.96
C TRP A 193 5.49 -13.94 -7.40
N ARG A 194 5.06 -13.70 -8.64
CA ARG A 194 3.89 -14.35 -9.26
C ARG A 194 3.95 -14.26 -10.79
N VAL A 195 3.54 -15.32 -11.48
CA VAL A 195 3.28 -15.27 -12.93
C VAL A 195 1.95 -14.58 -13.18
N LEU A 196 1.96 -13.54 -14.00
CA LEU A 196 0.80 -12.71 -14.31
C LEU A 196 -0.07 -13.35 -15.38
N ARG A 197 -1.38 -13.18 -15.22
CA ARG A 197 -2.41 -13.62 -16.16
C ARG A 197 -3.23 -12.43 -16.64
N HIS A 198 -3.80 -12.56 -17.84
CA HIS A 198 -4.69 -11.55 -18.39
C HIS A 198 -5.74 -11.09 -17.35
N GLY A 199 -5.83 -9.78 -17.12
CA GLY A 199 -6.75 -9.17 -16.17
C GLY A 199 -6.25 -9.11 -14.73
N ASP A 200 -5.05 -9.62 -14.45
CA ASP A 200 -4.44 -9.48 -13.13
C ASP A 200 -4.16 -8.03 -12.82
N GLU A 201 -4.46 -7.67 -11.58
CA GLU A 201 -4.18 -6.38 -11.04
C GLU A 201 -2.93 -6.43 -10.18
N LEU A 202 -2.00 -5.52 -10.44
CA LEU A 202 -0.82 -5.29 -9.63
C LEU A 202 -0.99 -3.99 -8.85
N VAL A 203 -0.66 -4.01 -7.57
CA VAL A 203 -0.62 -2.80 -6.74
C VAL A 203 0.80 -2.59 -6.21
N VAL A 204 1.30 -1.38 -6.45
CA VAL A 204 2.62 -0.90 -6.04
C VAL A 204 2.45 0.45 -5.35
N GLY A 205 2.69 0.50 -4.04
CA GLY A 205 2.33 1.67 -3.25
C GLY A 205 0.82 1.92 -3.30
N ARG A 206 0.39 3.09 -3.79
CA ARG A 206 -1.01 3.42 -4.08
C ARG A 206 -1.43 3.27 -5.55
N HIS A 207 -0.52 2.82 -6.41
CA HIS A 207 -0.77 2.75 -7.84
C HIS A 207 -1.30 1.37 -8.22
N ARG A 208 -2.40 1.36 -8.97
CA ARG A 208 -2.99 0.17 -9.58
C ARG A 208 -2.54 0.06 -11.03
N LEU A 209 -2.10 -1.12 -11.40
CA LEU A 209 -1.67 -1.45 -12.75
C LEU A 209 -2.40 -2.71 -13.19
N MET A 210 -2.92 -2.71 -14.41
CA MET A 210 -3.60 -3.86 -15.00
C MET A 210 -2.68 -4.53 -16.02
N PHE A 211 -2.48 -5.84 -15.85
CA PHE A 211 -1.80 -6.66 -16.83
C PHE A 211 -2.78 -7.14 -17.88
N VAL A 212 -2.50 -6.84 -19.15
CA VAL A 212 -3.36 -7.16 -20.27
C VAL A 212 -2.58 -7.92 -21.32
N ASP A 213 -2.96 -9.19 -21.52
CA ASP A 213 -2.57 -9.96 -22.69
C ASP A 213 -3.65 -9.80 -23.78
N THR A 214 -3.34 -9.10 -24.86
CA THR A 214 -4.30 -8.84 -25.94
C THR A 214 -4.53 -10.04 -26.86
N ALA A 215 -3.58 -10.99 -26.92
CA ALA A 215 -3.78 -12.23 -27.67
C ALA A 215 -4.84 -13.10 -26.98
N VAL A 216 -4.77 -13.19 -25.65
CA VAL A 216 -5.80 -13.87 -24.84
C VAL A 216 -7.13 -13.11 -24.87
N HIS A 217 -7.10 -11.78 -24.81
CA HIS A 217 -8.30 -10.95 -24.85
C HIS A 217 -9.09 -11.10 -26.17
N ALA A 218 -8.40 -11.13 -27.31
CA ALA A 218 -9.04 -11.33 -28.61
C ALA A 218 -9.69 -12.73 -28.70
N ALA A 219 -9.04 -13.76 -28.15
CA ALA A 219 -9.56 -15.12 -28.15
C ALA A 219 -10.82 -15.27 -27.27
N SER A 220 -10.88 -14.61 -26.11
CA SER A 220 -12.04 -14.65 -25.21
C SER A 220 -13.24 -13.88 -25.79
N GLY A 221 -13.01 -12.73 -26.43
CA GLY A 221 -14.05 -11.99 -27.14
C GLY A 221 -14.70 -12.79 -28.28
N ALA A 222 -13.89 -13.54 -29.05
CA ALA A 222 -14.39 -14.41 -30.10
C ALA A 222 -15.22 -15.60 -29.58
N ALA A 223 -14.88 -16.14 -28.41
CA ALA A 223 -15.64 -17.23 -27.79
C ALA A 223 -16.99 -16.73 -27.23
N ALA A 224 -17.02 -15.57 -26.59
CA ALA A 224 -18.25 -14.96 -26.07
C ALA A 224 -19.25 -14.61 -27.18
N ALA A 225 -18.77 -14.07 -28.32
CA ALA A 225 -19.62 -13.76 -29.47
C ALA A 225 -20.30 -15.01 -30.08
N ARG A 226 -19.64 -16.18 -30.04
CA ARG A 226 -20.20 -17.45 -30.51
C ARG A 226 -21.25 -18.04 -29.56
N ALA A 227 -21.14 -17.78 -28.25
CA ALA A 227 -22.07 -18.31 -27.25
C ALA A 227 -23.40 -17.53 -27.18
N GLY A 228 -23.41 -16.23 -27.55
CA GLY A 228 -24.61 -15.39 -27.56
C GLY A 228 -25.45 -15.45 -28.84
N SER A 229 -25.06 -16.27 -29.82
CA SER A 229 -25.74 -16.42 -31.12
C SER A 229 -26.55 -17.72 -31.24
N ALA A 230 -26.75 -18.44 -30.13
CA ALA A 230 -27.48 -19.71 -30.03
C ALA A 230 -28.69 -19.55 -29.09
#